data_AF-X1NJX6-F1
#
_entry.id   AF-X1NJX6-F1
#
_cell.length_a   1.000
_cell.length_b   1.000
_cell.length_c   1.000
_cell.angle_alpha   90.00
_cell.angle_beta   90.00
_cell.angle_gamma   90.00
#
_symmetry.space_group_name_H-M   'P 1'
#
loop_
_entity.id
_entity.type
_entity.pdbx_description
1 polymer ?
#
loop_
_entity_poly.entity_id
_entity_poly.type
_entity_poly.pdbx_seq_one_letter_code
_entity_poly.pdbx_strand_id
1 'polypeptide(L)'
;MCYVNERWIGGTLTNFDTIQSRINYLVGLEDRQIKGELEHLPKKEKSKIEKEISRLNIKIGGFKEMDTLPGALFVVDIIKDKIALSEAKISSILR
;
A
#
# COMPACT_ATOMS: atom_id res chain seq x y z
N MET A 1 -2.51 5.76 12.27
CA MET A 1 -3.78 6.02 11.52
C MET A 1 -3.47 5.83 10.05
N CYS A 2 -4.20 4.96 9.36
CA CYS A 2 -3.92 4.62 7.96
C CYS A 2 -4.42 5.72 7.03
N TYR A 3 -3.63 6.07 6.02
CA TYR A 3 -3.99 7.11 5.05
C TYR A 3 -3.46 6.79 3.65
N VAL A 4 -4.06 7.42 2.65
CA VAL A 4 -3.56 7.41 1.27
C VAL A 4 -3.46 8.87 0.83
N ASN A 5 -2.25 9.29 0.48
CA ASN A 5 -1.98 10.63 -0.03
C ASN A 5 -1.98 10.68 -1.57
N GLU A 6 -1.77 9.52 -2.20
CA GLU A 6 -1.68 9.35 -3.64
C GLU A 6 -2.97 8.78 -4.22
N ARG A 7 -2.95 8.44 -5.51
CA ARG A 7 -4.08 7.84 -6.19
C ARG A 7 -4.52 6.52 -5.53
N TRP A 8 -5.82 6.40 -5.25
CA TRP A 8 -6.42 5.15 -4.79
C TRP A 8 -6.17 3.99 -5.76
N ILE A 9 -5.62 2.90 -5.25
CA ILE A 9 -5.39 1.68 -6.02
C ILE A 9 -6.65 0.85 -5.97
N GLY A 10 -7.22 0.54 -7.13
CA GLY A 10 -8.37 -0.37 -7.18
C GLY A 10 -8.01 -1.74 -6.59
N GLY A 11 -8.88 -2.29 -5.76
CA GLY A 11 -8.72 -3.55 -5.06
C GLY A 11 -8.31 -3.41 -3.59
N THR A 12 -8.12 -2.19 -3.05
CA THR A 12 -7.71 -1.99 -1.65
C THR A 12 -8.72 -2.51 -0.64
N LEU A 13 -10.02 -2.33 -0.89
CA LEU A 13 -11.07 -2.80 0.04
C LEU A 13 -11.74 -4.10 -0.41
N THR A 14 -11.75 -4.38 -1.71
CA THR A 14 -12.41 -5.58 -2.27
C THR A 14 -11.47 -6.79 -2.36
N ASN A 15 -10.16 -6.57 -2.42
CA ASN A 15 -9.14 -7.62 -2.47
C ASN A 15 -8.05 -7.37 -1.42
N PHE A 16 -8.48 -7.24 -0.17
CA PHE A 16 -7.62 -6.89 0.96
C PHE A 16 -6.49 -7.91 1.18
N ASP A 17 -6.74 -9.21 1.05
CA ASP A 17 -5.73 -10.26 1.24
C ASP A 17 -4.53 -10.11 0.28
N THR A 18 -4.80 -9.74 -0.97
CA THR A 18 -3.74 -9.49 -1.95
C THR A 18 -2.94 -8.24 -1.61
N ILE A 19 -3.62 -7.20 -1.12
CA ILE A 19 -2.99 -5.94 -0.73
C ILE A 19 -2.16 -6.13 0.54
N GLN A 20 -2.65 -6.89 1.51
CA GLN A 20 -1.91 -7.26 2.71
C GLN A 20 -0.65 -8.07 2.35
N SER A 21 -0.75 -9.02 1.43
CA SER A 21 0.42 -9.75 0.91
C SER A 21 1.45 -8.81 0.27
N ARG A 22 1.00 -7.75 -0.43
CA ARG A 22 1.88 -6.72 -1.02
C ARG A 22 2.53 -5.82 0.04
N ILE A 23 1.81 -5.50 1.12
CA ILE A 23 2.34 -4.75 2.26
C ILE A 23 3.41 -5.58 2.97
N ASN A 24 3.15 -6.86 3.23
CA ASN A 24 4.11 -7.78 3.83
C ASN A 24 5.39 -7.91 2.97
N TYR A 25 5.22 -7.94 1.65
CA TYR A 25 6.36 -7.94 0.73
C TYR A 25 7.19 -6.64 0.85
N LEU A 26 6.54 -5.47 0.94
CA LEU A 26 7.22 -4.19 1.16
C LEU A 26 8.01 -4.17 2.47
N VAL A 27 7.39 -4.61 3.58
CA VAL A 27 8.05 -4.70 4.89
C VAL A 27 9.27 -5.62 4.81
N GLY A 28 9.14 -6.78 4.15
CA GLY A 28 10.26 -7.69 3.94
C GLY A 28 11.41 -7.07 3.11
N LEU A 29 11.10 -6.24 2.11
CA LEU A 29 12.13 -5.52 1.34
C LEU A 29 12.85 -4.46 2.19
N GLU A 30 12.12 -3.74 3.04
CA GLU A 30 12.69 -2.76 3.97
C GLU A 30 13.57 -3.42 5.03
N ASP A 31 13.16 -4.57 5.57
CA ASP A 31 13.96 -5.35 6.51
C ASP A 31 15.29 -5.80 5.88
N ARG A 32 15.26 -6.28 4.64
CA ARG A 32 16.50 -6.65 3.90
C ARG A 32 17.40 -5.45 3.66
N GLN A 33 16.81 -4.28 3.41
CA GLN A 33 17.55 -3.03 3.29
C GLN A 33 18.22 -2.64 4.62
N ILE A 34 17.50 -2.73 5.73
CA ILE A 34 18.00 -2.40 7.09
C ILE A 34 19.11 -3.39 7.51
N LYS A 35 18.96 -4.68 7.21
CA LYS A 35 19.96 -5.71 7.50
C LYS A 35 21.23 -5.61 6.66
N GLY A 36 21.28 -4.71 5.69
CA GLY A 36 22.45 -4.53 4.81
C GLY A 36 22.59 -5.61 3.74
N GLU A 37 21.60 -6.48 3.54
CA GLU A 37 21.65 -7.53 2.51
C GLU A 37 21.79 -6.94 1.09
N LEU A 38 21.25 -5.74 0.88
CA LEU A 38 21.37 -5.00 -0.38
C LEU A 38 22.77 -4.47 -0.67
N GLU A 39 23.68 -4.44 0.31
CA GLU A 39 25.06 -3.96 0.12
C GLU A 39 25.93 -4.99 -0.58
N HIS A 40 25.59 -6.27 -0.47
CA HIS A 40 26.28 -7.35 -1.16
C HIS A 40 25.85 -7.50 -2.64
N LEU A 41 24.80 -6.78 -3.05
CA LEU A 41 24.27 -6.84 -4.41
C LEU A 41 24.98 -5.85 -5.37
N PRO A 42 25.00 -6.14 -6.67
CA PRO A 42 25.49 -5.21 -7.68
C PRO A 42 24.72 -3.88 -7.63
N LYS A 43 25.42 -2.74 -7.82
CA LYS A 43 24.83 -1.39 -7.81
C LYS A 43 23.56 -1.24 -8.65
N LYS A 44 23.49 -1.93 -9.80
CA LYS A 44 22.30 -1.92 -10.68
C LYS A 44 21.09 -2.57 -10.01
N GLU A 45 21.27 -3.67 -9.31
CA GLU A 45 20.18 -4.39 -8.62
C GLU A 45 19.74 -3.65 -7.37
N LYS A 46 20.70 -3.14 -6.59
CA LYS A 46 20.42 -2.25 -5.45
C LYS A 46 19.53 -1.08 -5.85
N SER A 47 19.89 -0.37 -6.93
CA SER A 47 19.08 0.76 -7.42
C SER A 47 17.69 0.37 -7.89
N LYS A 48 17.50 -0.84 -8.46
CA LYS A 48 16.16 -1.33 -8.83
C LYS A 48 15.30 -1.56 -7.58
N ILE A 49 15.85 -2.21 -6.57
CA ILE A 49 15.15 -2.52 -5.33
C ILE A 49 14.79 -1.24 -4.58
N GLU A 50 15.70 -0.27 -4.47
CA GLU A 50 15.43 1.04 -3.85
C GLU A 50 14.29 1.80 -4.55
N LYS A 51 14.26 1.76 -5.89
CA LYS A 51 13.17 2.35 -6.68
C LYS A 51 11.84 1.62 -6.47
N GLU A 52 11.89 0.29 -6.34
CA GLU A 52 10.72 -0.53 -6.05
C GLU A 52 10.15 -0.22 -4.66
N ILE A 53 11.00 -0.17 -3.64
CA ILE A 53 10.63 0.22 -2.27
C ILE A 53 10.01 1.61 -2.26
N SER A 54 10.64 2.61 -2.88
CA SER A 54 10.07 3.97 -3.00
C SER A 54 8.70 3.96 -3.66
N ARG A 55 8.56 3.25 -4.78
CA ARG A 55 7.30 3.16 -5.53
C ARG A 55 6.19 2.48 -4.72
N LEU A 56 6.53 1.45 -3.97
CA LEU A 56 5.58 0.75 -3.10
C LEU A 56 5.21 1.62 -1.89
N ASN A 57 6.16 2.33 -1.27
CA ASN A 57 5.90 3.24 -0.16
C ASN A 57 4.94 4.38 -0.54
N ILE A 58 5.13 4.98 -1.70
CA ILE A 58 4.23 6.02 -2.24
C ILE A 58 2.80 5.50 -2.38
N LYS A 59 2.64 4.23 -2.76
CA LYS A 59 1.35 3.63 -3.12
C LYS A 59 0.60 3.00 -1.96
N ILE A 60 1.31 2.25 -1.13
CA ILE A 60 0.72 1.42 -0.07
C ILE A 60 1.37 1.64 1.30
N GLY A 61 2.35 2.55 1.41
CA GLY A 61 3.06 2.79 2.67
C GLY A 61 2.16 3.28 3.80
N GLY A 62 1.10 4.03 3.48
CA GLY A 62 0.13 4.49 4.47
C GLY A 62 -0.86 3.42 4.95
N PHE A 63 -0.83 2.21 4.38
CA PHE A 63 -1.58 1.03 4.85
C PHE A 63 -0.75 0.09 5.72
N LYS A 64 0.52 0.43 6.03
CA LYS A 64 1.40 -0.47 6.82
C LYS A 64 0.86 -0.80 8.21
N GLU A 65 0.08 0.09 8.81
CA GLU A 65 -0.57 -0.13 10.11
C GLU A 65 -1.96 -0.77 9.98
N MET A 66 -2.40 -1.15 8.77
CA MET A 66 -3.74 -1.65 8.51
C MET A 66 -3.78 -3.18 8.57
N ASP A 67 -4.08 -3.72 9.74
CA ASP A 67 -4.22 -5.18 9.93
C ASP A 67 -5.61 -5.70 9.54
N THR A 68 -6.62 -4.84 9.63
CA THR A 68 -8.03 -5.17 9.35
C THR A 68 -8.66 -4.14 8.43
N LEU A 69 -9.72 -4.55 7.74
CA LEU A 69 -10.55 -3.62 6.97
C LEU A 69 -11.05 -2.46 7.86
N PRO A 70 -10.99 -1.21 7.37
CA PRO A 70 -11.41 -0.06 8.15
C PRO A 70 -12.94 -0.04 8.32
N GLY A 71 -13.43 0.30 9.51
CA GLY A 71 -14.86 0.44 9.79
C GLY A 71 -15.49 1.73 9.25
N ALA A 72 -14.67 2.71 8.88
CA ALA A 72 -15.10 3.97 8.26
C ALA A 72 -14.04 4.46 7.28
N LEU A 73 -14.48 5.10 6.19
CA LEU A 73 -13.61 5.71 5.18
C LEU A 73 -13.89 7.21 5.10
N PHE A 74 -12.84 8.02 5.15
CA PHE A 74 -12.92 9.45 4.91
C PHE A 74 -12.28 9.79 3.57
N VAL A 75 -13.06 10.35 2.64
CA VAL A 75 -12.62 10.71 1.29
C VAL A 75 -12.72 12.22 1.12
N VAL A 76 -11.62 12.87 0.74
CA VAL A 76 -11.56 14.32 0.55
C VAL A 76 -12.17 14.74 -0.78
N ASP A 77 -11.84 14.04 -1.87
CA ASP A 77 -12.33 14.36 -3.22
C ASP A 77 -12.93 13.11 -3.90
N ILE A 78 -14.27 13.08 -3.94
CA ILE A 78 -15.03 11.96 -4.50
C ILE A 78 -14.88 11.89 -6.03
N ILE A 79 -14.58 13.00 -6.72
CA ILE A 79 -14.50 13.05 -8.18
C ILE A 79 -13.23 12.35 -8.66
N LYS A 80 -12.11 12.55 -7.94
CA LYS A 80 -10.83 11.90 -8.24
C LYS A 80 -10.81 10.45 -7.78
N ASP A 81 -11.38 10.15 -6.61
CA ASP A 81 -11.33 8.83 -5.98
C ASP A 81 -12.67 8.08 -6.02
N LYS A 82 -13.36 8.14 -7.17
CA LYS A 82 -14.63 7.41 -7.40
C LYS A 82 -14.51 5.91 -7.14
N ILE A 83 -13.34 5.32 -7.37
CA ILE A 83 -13.07 3.90 -7.15
C ILE A 83 -13.18 3.56 -5.66
N ALA A 84 -12.64 4.41 -4.79
CA ALA A 84 -12.70 4.22 -3.34
C ALA A 84 -14.16 4.18 -2.85
N LEU A 85 -15.01 5.07 -3.37
CA LEU A 85 -16.44 5.09 -3.07
C LEU A 85 -17.15 3.81 -3.53
N SER A 86 -16.90 3.39 -4.77
CA SER A 86 -17.48 2.17 -5.32
C SER A 86 -17.10 0.93 -4.51
N GLU A 87 -15.83 0.82 -4.13
CA GLU A 87 -15.34 -0.28 -3.30
C GLU A 87 -15.90 -0.26 -1.89
N ALA A 88 -15.98 0.92 -1.26
CA ALA A 88 -16.52 1.06 0.09
C ALA A 88 -18.02 0.68 0.18
N LYS A 89 -18.79 0.89 -0.90
CA LYS A 89 -20.17 0.38 -1.03
C LYS A 89 -20.22 -1.15 -1.12
N ILE A 90 -19.30 -1.75 -1.88
CA ILE A 90 -19.24 -3.21 -2.05
C ILE A 90 -18.84 -3.89 -0.74
N SER A 91 -17.83 -3.36 -0.05
CA SER A 91 -17.33 -3.90 1.21
C SER A 91 -18.22 -3.61 2.43
N SER A 92 -19.43 -3.07 2.22
CA SER A 92 -20.43 -2.75 3.27
C SER A 92 -19.94 -1.80 4.38
N ILE A 93 -18.88 -1.03 4.13
CA ILE A 93 -18.32 -0.03 5.06
C ILE A 93 -19.19 1.23 5.06
N LEU A 94 -19.79 1.56 3.92
CA LEU A 94 -20.81 2.59 3.78
C LEU A 94 -22.18 1.91 3.71
N ARG A 95 -22.92 1.91 4.83
CA ARG A 95 -24.37 1.66 4.86
C ARG A 95 -25.14 2.97 4.86
#